data_AF-A0A949FSU4-F1
#
_entry.id   AF-A0A949FSU4-F1
#
_cell.length_a   1.000
_cell.length_b   1.000
_cell.length_c   1.000
_cell.angle_alpha   90.00
_cell.angle_beta   90.00
_cell.angle_gamma   90.00
#
_symmetry.space_group_name_H-M   'P 1'
#
loop_
_entity.id
_entity.type
_entity.pdbx_description
1 polymer ?
#
loop_
_entity_poly.entity_id
_entity_poly.type
_entity_poly.pdbx_seq_one_letter_code
_entity_poly.pdbx_strand_id
1 'polypeptide(L)'
;MPVSTDNLMLLQTECGEVTSLARSCWVAAVFSQRSPAKQTPNEDATIAIPLSEETAVFAIADGCGGMRGGEQASSIALECLAEAVDRRRESPNDLRAAILDGIEFANQKIADLKIGAACTIAVAEFHRGTIRTYHVGDSMILLTSNRGTL
;
A
#
# COMPACT_ATOMS: atom_id res chain seq x y z
N MET A 1 6.12 -20.54 -1.60
CA MET A 1 7.11 -20.22 -2.65
C MET A 1 7.74 -18.89 -2.24
N PRO A 2 9.05 -18.79 -2.02
CA PRO A 2 9.65 -17.54 -1.58
C PRO A 2 9.71 -16.59 -2.79
N VAL A 3 9.05 -15.44 -2.69
CA VAL A 3 9.20 -14.34 -3.65
C VAL A 3 10.55 -13.69 -3.35
N SER A 4 11.39 -13.53 -4.37
CA SER A 4 12.74 -12.96 -4.24
C SER A 4 12.71 -11.56 -3.61
N THR A 5 13.59 -11.34 -2.63
CA THR A 5 13.28 -10.61 -1.39
C THR A 5 13.99 -9.26 -1.23
N ASP A 6 14.67 -8.71 -2.24
CA ASP A 6 15.61 -7.60 -1.96
C ASP A 6 14.98 -6.20 -1.91
N ASN A 7 13.75 -6.12 -1.38
CA ASN A 7 13.29 -5.15 -0.35
C ASN A 7 11.80 -4.78 -0.54
N LEU A 8 10.90 -5.77 -0.60
CA LEU A 8 9.49 -5.49 -0.34
C LEU A 8 9.35 -5.12 1.14
N MET A 9 8.76 -3.96 1.42
CA MET A 9 8.50 -3.53 2.78
C MET A 9 7.00 -3.52 2.99
N LEU A 10 6.46 -4.58 3.59
CA LEU A 10 5.05 -4.73 3.92
C LEU A 10 4.91 -4.71 5.44
N LEU A 11 4.08 -3.82 5.96
CA LEU A 11 3.70 -3.79 7.36
C LEU A 11 2.18 -3.95 7.42
N GLN A 12 1.75 -5.12 7.91
CA GLN A 12 0.35 -5.48 8.14
C GLN A 12 -0.06 -5.32 9.62
N THR A 13 0.89 -5.00 10.50
CA THR A 13 0.70 -4.96 11.95
C THR A 13 1.34 -3.73 12.58
N GLU A 14 0.94 -3.44 13.83
CA GLU A 14 1.50 -2.35 14.64
C GLU A 14 3.04 -2.42 14.67
N CYS A 15 3.67 -1.35 14.19
CA CYS A 15 5.11 -1.16 14.29
C CYS A 15 5.31 0.05 15.20
N GLY A 16 5.65 -0.20 16.46
CA GLY A 16 6.00 0.87 17.41
C GLY A 16 7.27 1.65 17.03
N GLU A 17 7.89 1.32 15.91
CA GLU A 17 9.11 1.90 15.38
C GLU A 17 8.97 2.21 13.89
N VAL A 18 9.71 3.21 13.42
CA VAL A 18 9.77 3.55 11.99
C VAL A 18 10.65 2.55 11.28
N THR A 19 10.13 1.90 10.25
CA THR A 19 10.95 1.12 9.33
C THR A 19 11.24 1.98 8.10
N SER A 20 12.43 1.86 7.50
CA SER A 20 12.81 2.67 6.35
C SER A 20 13.54 1.88 5.27
N LEU A 21 13.42 2.35 4.03
CA LEU A 21 14.04 1.78 2.85
C LEU A 21 14.62 2.92 1.99
N ALA A 22 15.93 2.89 1.76
CA ALA A 22 16.62 3.88 0.95
C ALA A 22 16.99 3.34 -0.44
N ARG A 23 16.89 4.21 -1.45
CA ARG A 23 17.42 4.04 -2.80
C ARG A 23 18.25 5.26 -3.17
N SER A 24 18.93 5.19 -4.31
CA SER A 24 19.77 6.28 -4.80
C SER A 24 19.02 7.61 -4.97
N CYS A 25 17.73 7.59 -5.33
CA CYS A 25 16.96 8.81 -5.59
C CYS A 25 15.71 9.00 -4.71
N TRP A 26 15.45 8.11 -3.75
CA TRP A 26 14.31 8.25 -2.83
C TRP A 26 14.56 7.50 -1.51
N VAL A 27 13.84 7.91 -0.47
CA VAL A 27 13.78 7.21 0.81
C VAL A 27 12.31 7.05 1.18
N ALA A 28 11.91 5.82 1.50
CA ALA A 28 10.61 5.53 2.08
C ALA A 28 10.78 5.31 3.59
N ALA A 29 9.91 5.91 4.37
CA ALA A 29 9.76 5.65 5.79
C ALA A 29 8.30 5.28 6.04
N VAL A 30 8.08 4.22 6.81
CA VAL A 30 6.74 3.69 7.06
C VAL A 30 6.57 3.49 8.55
N PHE A 31 5.39 3.88 9.02
CA PHE A 31 4.96 3.76 10.39
C PHE A 31 3.46 3.52 10.40
N SER A 32 3.01 2.60 11.24
CA SER A 32 1.59 2.35 11.46
C SER A 32 1.38 1.97 12.92
N GLN A 33 0.44 2.64 13.57
CA GLN A 33 0.13 2.44 14.97
C GLN A 33 -1.38 2.32 15.16
N ARG A 34 -1.76 1.32 15.94
CA ARG A 34 -3.14 1.11 16.36
C ARG A 34 -3.67 2.35 17.07
N SER A 35 -4.90 2.76 16.74
CA SER A 35 -5.57 3.86 17.44
C SER A 35 -5.55 3.65 18.96
N PRO A 36 -5.12 4.65 19.76
CA PRO A 36 -5.09 4.52 21.22
C PRO A 36 -6.49 4.39 21.83
N ALA A 37 -7.55 4.76 21.09
CA ALA A 37 -8.93 4.66 21.51
C ALA A 37 -9.55 3.26 21.28
N LYS A 38 -8.92 2.41 20.45
CA LYS A 38 -9.41 1.05 20.19
C LYS A 38 -8.71 0.06 21.13
N GLN A 39 -9.31 -1.13 21.31
CA GLN A 39 -8.67 -2.31 21.94
C GLN A 39 -8.53 -3.48 20.96
N THR A 40 -9.16 -3.37 19.78
CA THR A 40 -9.01 -4.30 18.65
C THR A 40 -7.67 -4.11 17.96
N PRO A 41 -7.17 -5.10 17.20
CA PRO A 41 -5.96 -4.97 16.39
C PRO A 41 -5.99 -3.75 15.46
N ASN A 42 -4.81 -3.36 14.98
CA ASN A 42 -4.69 -2.35 13.94
C ASN A 42 -5.34 -2.87 12.65
N GLU A 43 -6.15 -2.04 12.00
CA GLU A 43 -6.84 -2.38 10.75
C GLU A 43 -6.13 -1.75 9.53
N ASP A 44 -5.04 -1.02 9.77
CA ASP A 44 -4.22 -0.38 8.73
C ASP A 44 -3.15 -1.33 8.21
N ALA A 45 -2.91 -1.28 6.90
CA ALA A 45 -1.79 -1.93 6.25
C ALA A 45 -1.04 -0.92 5.37
N THR A 46 0.25 -1.16 5.15
CA THR A 46 1.10 -0.28 4.33
C THR A 46 2.20 -1.05 3.63
N ILE A 47 2.55 -0.64 2.41
CA ILE A 47 3.53 -1.33 1.57
C ILE A 47 4.40 -0.34 0.77
N ALA A 48 5.68 -0.68 0.61
CA ALA A 48 6.59 -0.08 -0.35
C ALA A 48 7.20 -1.18 -1.25
N ILE A 49 6.99 -1.05 -2.55
CA ILE A 49 7.39 -2.00 -3.59
C ILE A 49 8.43 -1.33 -4.49
N PRO A 50 9.74 -1.51 -4.22
CA PRO A 50 10.79 -1.04 -5.13
C PRO A 50 10.78 -1.88 -6.42
N LEU A 51 10.72 -1.21 -7.57
CA LEU A 51 10.78 -1.85 -8.89
C LEU A 51 12.15 -1.62 -9.56
N SER A 52 12.72 -0.44 -9.37
CA SER A 52 14.09 -0.08 -9.72
C SER A 52 14.57 1.06 -8.81
N GLU A 53 15.77 1.61 -9.07
CA GLU A 53 16.25 2.81 -8.38
C GLU A 53 15.30 4.00 -8.57
N GLU A 54 14.74 4.18 -9.77
CA GLU A 54 13.91 5.34 -10.13
C GLU A 54 12.41 5.03 -10.19
N THR A 55 11.99 3.81 -9.84
CA THR A 55 10.59 3.37 -9.92
C THR A 55 10.19 2.60 -8.66
N ALA A 56 9.09 3.02 -8.03
CA ALA A 56 8.54 2.37 -6.85
C ALA A 56 7.03 2.59 -6.76
N VAL A 57 6.35 1.69 -6.05
CA VAL A 57 4.94 1.84 -5.67
C VAL A 57 4.84 1.87 -4.15
N PHE A 58 4.15 2.85 -3.62
CA PHE A 58 3.84 2.98 -2.20
C PHE A 58 2.34 2.91 -2.03
N ALA A 59 1.83 2.24 -1.00
CA ALA A 59 0.41 2.24 -0.72
C ALA A 59 0.10 2.08 0.76
N ILE A 60 -1.03 2.67 1.17
CA ILE A 60 -1.67 2.42 2.45
C ILE A 60 -3.10 1.93 2.22
N ALA A 61 -3.62 1.15 3.15
CA ALA A 61 -5.01 0.73 3.19
C ALA A 61 -5.51 0.80 4.64
N ASP A 62 -6.66 1.43 4.88
CA ASP A 62 -7.33 1.53 6.18
C ASP A 62 -8.58 0.64 6.14
N GLY A 63 -8.59 -0.40 6.97
CA GLY A 63 -9.72 -1.31 7.12
C GLY A 63 -10.91 -0.61 7.78
N CYS A 64 -12.08 -0.63 7.11
CA CYS A 64 -13.27 0.04 7.62
C CYS A 64 -13.74 -0.60 8.95
N GLY A 65 -13.58 0.15 10.05
CA GLY A 65 -14.02 -0.28 11.38
C GLY A 65 -15.54 -0.40 11.52
N GLY A 66 -16.00 -1.16 12.52
CA GLY A 66 -17.43 -1.35 12.82
C GLY A 66 -18.08 -2.56 12.13
N MET A 67 -17.38 -3.20 11.18
CA MET A 67 -17.73 -4.50 10.59
C MET A 67 -16.63 -5.52 10.88
N ARG A 68 -16.90 -6.81 10.71
CA ARG A 68 -15.89 -7.86 10.93
C ARG A 68 -14.91 -7.86 9.74
N GLY A 69 -13.61 -7.83 10.00
CA GLY A 69 -12.58 -8.12 9.00
C GLY A 69 -11.89 -6.90 8.35
N GLY A 70 -11.86 -5.73 8.99
CA GLY A 70 -11.12 -4.56 8.49
C GLY A 70 -9.63 -4.87 8.23
N GLU A 71 -8.95 -5.45 9.23
CA GLU A 71 -7.57 -5.96 9.11
C GLU A 71 -7.40 -6.92 7.92
N GLN A 72 -8.35 -7.83 7.75
CA GLN A 72 -8.30 -8.79 6.65
C GLN A 72 -8.46 -8.10 5.29
N ALA A 73 -9.35 -7.10 5.18
CA ALA A 73 -9.57 -6.36 3.94
C ALA A 73 -8.34 -5.54 3.54
N SER A 74 -7.78 -4.75 4.45
CA SER A 74 -6.59 -3.92 4.16
C SER A 74 -5.37 -4.78 3.81
N SER A 75 -5.20 -5.91 4.49
CA SER A 75 -4.15 -6.89 4.17
C SER A 75 -4.31 -7.48 2.77
N ILE A 76 -5.50 -8.00 2.43
CA ILE A 76 -5.79 -8.56 1.10
C ILE A 76 -5.57 -7.50 0.01
N ALA A 77 -5.92 -6.25 0.27
CA ALA A 77 -5.76 -5.16 -0.70
C ALA A 77 -4.29 -4.95 -1.08
N LEU A 78 -3.39 -4.88 -0.09
CA LEU A 78 -1.97 -4.68 -0.36
C LEU A 78 -1.27 -5.94 -0.88
N GLU A 79 -1.70 -7.13 -0.48
CA GLU A 79 -1.22 -8.39 -1.06
C GLU A 79 -1.57 -8.50 -2.55
N CYS A 80 -2.82 -8.19 -2.94
CA CYS A 80 -3.24 -8.20 -4.34
C CYS A 80 -2.50 -7.15 -5.17
N LEU A 81 -2.29 -5.95 -4.61
CA LEU A 81 -1.49 -4.91 -5.24
C LEU A 81 -0.06 -5.39 -5.47
N ALA A 82 0.58 -5.96 -4.45
CA ALA A 82 1.95 -6.48 -4.53
C ALA A 82 2.09 -7.55 -5.61
N GLU A 83 1.19 -8.54 -5.61
CA GLU A 83 1.19 -9.60 -6.62
C GLU A 83 0.99 -9.06 -8.04
N ALA A 84 0.06 -8.13 -8.23
CA ALA A 84 -0.24 -7.58 -9.56
C ALA A 84 0.93 -6.75 -10.11
N VAL A 85 1.58 -5.96 -9.25
CA VAL A 85 2.76 -5.17 -9.57
C VAL A 85 3.97 -6.06 -9.85
N ASP A 86 4.22 -7.08 -9.02
CA ASP A 86 5.37 -7.98 -9.17
C ASP A 86 5.30 -8.80 -10.47
N ARG A 87 4.10 -9.26 -10.86
CA ARG A 87 3.88 -9.95 -12.15
C ARG A 87 4.25 -9.13 -13.39
N ARG A 88 4.34 -7.79 -13.25
CA ARG A 88 4.62 -6.86 -14.36
C ARG A 88 5.90 -6.05 -14.13
N ARG A 89 6.75 -6.50 -13.20
CA ARG A 89 8.00 -5.83 -12.81
C ARG A 89 8.91 -5.49 -14.00
N GLU A 90 8.97 -6.34 -15.01
CA GLU A 90 9.85 -6.18 -16.18
C GLU A 90 9.29 -5.25 -17.27
N SER A 91 8.02 -4.81 -17.14
CA SER A 91 7.32 -3.97 -18.12
C SER A 91 6.86 -2.64 -17.49
N PRO A 92 7.73 -1.62 -17.37
CA PRO A 92 7.40 -0.36 -16.70
C PRO A 92 6.20 0.38 -17.30
N ASN A 93 5.97 0.25 -18.61
CA ASN A 93 4.83 0.88 -19.30
C ASN A 93 3.48 0.29 -18.86
N ASP A 94 3.48 -0.91 -18.27
CA ASP A 94 2.29 -1.62 -17.82
C ASP A 94 2.01 -1.40 -16.32
N LEU A 95 2.83 -0.59 -15.62
CA LEU A 95 2.72 -0.40 -14.18
C LEU A 95 1.36 0.19 -13.76
N ARG A 96 0.83 1.14 -14.55
CA ARG A 96 -0.52 1.67 -14.34
C ARG A 96 -1.58 0.57 -14.41
N ALA A 97 -1.52 -0.28 -15.44
CA ALA A 97 -2.45 -1.39 -15.57
C ALA A 97 -2.29 -2.40 -14.43
N ALA A 98 -1.05 -2.64 -13.99
CA ALA A 98 -0.74 -3.47 -12.84
C ALA A 98 -1.39 -2.99 -11.54
N ILE A 99 -1.31 -1.68 -11.27
CA ILE A 99 -1.92 -1.07 -10.08
C ILE A 99 -3.45 -1.17 -10.15
N LEU A 100 -4.05 -0.81 -11.30
CA LEU A 100 -5.51 -0.87 -11.46
C LEU A 100 -6.04 -2.31 -11.32
N ASP A 101 -5.36 -3.28 -11.94
CA ASP A 101 -5.72 -4.69 -11.80
C ASP A 101 -5.55 -5.16 -10.35
N GLY A 102 -4.50 -4.73 -9.65
CA GLY A 102 -4.29 -5.03 -8.23
C GLY A 102 -5.43 -4.55 -7.35
N ILE A 103 -5.91 -3.32 -7.59
CA ILE A 103 -7.07 -2.74 -6.90
C ILE A 103 -8.35 -3.53 -7.23
N GLU A 104 -8.58 -3.88 -8.50
CA GLU A 104 -9.78 -4.63 -8.90
C GLU A 104 -9.78 -6.05 -8.33
N PHE A 105 -8.63 -6.75 -8.36
CA PHE A 105 -8.49 -8.07 -7.76
C PHE A 105 -8.69 -8.03 -6.25
N ALA A 106 -8.19 -6.98 -5.58
CA ALA A 106 -8.45 -6.75 -4.16
C ALA A 106 -9.96 -6.63 -3.89
N ASN A 107 -10.65 -5.75 -4.61
CA ASN A 107 -12.08 -5.54 -4.47
C ASN A 107 -12.87 -6.84 -4.64
N GLN A 108 -12.58 -7.61 -5.69
CA GLN A 108 -13.24 -8.90 -5.94
C GLN A 108 -12.99 -9.90 -4.80
N LYS A 109 -11.71 -10.08 -4.37
CA LYS A 109 -11.38 -11.01 -3.28
C LYS A 109 -12.04 -10.61 -1.95
N ILE A 110 -12.06 -9.32 -1.63
CA ILE A 110 -12.68 -8.81 -0.39
C ILE A 110 -14.20 -9.00 -0.43
N ALA A 111 -14.85 -8.69 -1.55
CA ALA A 111 -16.28 -8.93 -1.74
C ALA A 111 -16.64 -10.42 -1.62
N ASP A 112 -15.78 -11.30 -2.15
CA ASP A 112 -15.98 -12.75 -2.11
C ASP A 112 -15.87 -13.35 -0.70
N LEU A 113 -15.30 -12.63 0.27
CA LEU A 113 -15.35 -13.04 1.67
C LEU A 113 -16.78 -13.09 2.22
N LYS A 114 -17.70 -12.26 1.67
CA LYS A 114 -19.13 -12.21 2.04
C LYS A 114 -19.38 -11.96 3.54
N ILE A 115 -18.46 -11.29 4.21
CA ILE A 115 -18.55 -10.93 5.65
C ILE A 115 -18.79 -9.43 5.88
N GLY A 116 -18.92 -8.64 4.80
CA GLY A 116 -19.04 -7.18 4.88
C GLY A 116 -17.71 -6.46 5.19
N ALA A 117 -16.57 -7.12 4.99
CA ALA A 117 -15.27 -6.49 5.12
C ALA A 117 -15.05 -5.47 4.00
N ALA A 118 -14.40 -4.36 4.31
CA ALA A 118 -14.06 -3.29 3.37
C ALA A 118 -12.83 -2.54 3.87
N CYS A 119 -12.11 -1.87 2.97
CA CYS A 119 -11.01 -0.98 3.30
C CYS A 119 -10.92 0.14 2.25
N THR A 120 -10.22 1.21 2.61
CA THR A 120 -9.71 2.20 1.66
C THR A 120 -8.43 1.68 1.01
N ILE A 121 -7.98 2.34 -0.06
CA ILE A 121 -6.60 2.21 -0.54
C ILE A 121 -6.15 3.53 -1.18
N ALA A 122 -4.94 3.98 -0.83
CA ALA A 122 -4.28 5.11 -1.47
C ALA A 122 -2.89 4.67 -1.95
N VAL A 123 -2.64 4.79 -3.25
CA VAL A 123 -1.43 4.32 -3.92
C VAL A 123 -0.69 5.50 -4.57
N ALA A 124 0.62 5.57 -4.37
CA ALA A 124 1.53 6.48 -5.06
C ALA A 124 2.53 5.68 -5.92
N GLU A 125 2.45 5.86 -7.23
CA GLU A 125 3.43 5.40 -8.21
C GLU A 125 4.49 6.49 -8.38
N PHE A 126 5.74 6.19 -8.00
CA PHE A 126 6.90 7.02 -8.30
C PHE A 126 7.61 6.48 -9.53
N HIS A 127 7.82 7.34 -10.52
CA HIS A 127 8.59 7.00 -11.72
C HIS A 127 9.37 8.23 -12.20
N ARG A 128 10.71 8.16 -12.16
CA ARG A 128 11.61 9.19 -12.71
C ARG A 128 11.28 10.62 -12.26
N GLY A 129 11.07 10.81 -10.96
CA GLY A 129 10.75 12.13 -10.39
C GLY A 129 9.30 12.57 -10.55
N THR A 130 8.45 11.74 -11.16
CA THR A 130 7.00 11.97 -11.26
C THR A 130 6.25 11.09 -10.28
N ILE A 131 5.16 11.61 -9.72
CA ILE A 131 4.24 10.86 -8.86
C ILE A 131 2.87 10.82 -9.52
N ARG A 132 2.30 9.62 -9.65
CA ARG A 132 0.90 9.41 -10.01
C ARG A 132 0.18 8.73 -8.86
N THR A 133 -1.03 9.18 -8.54
CA THR A 133 -1.78 8.67 -7.40
C THR A 133 -3.08 7.98 -7.81
N TYR A 134 -3.51 7.01 -7.00
CA TYR A 134 -4.74 6.24 -7.17
C TYR A 134 -5.43 6.12 -5.82
N HIS A 135 -6.75 6.30 -5.77
CA HIS A 135 -7.49 6.42 -4.52
C HIS A 135 -8.82 5.67 -4.58
N VAL A 136 -9.14 4.96 -3.51
CA VAL A 136 -10.45 4.40 -3.23
C VAL A 136 -10.76 4.68 -1.76
N GLY A 137 -11.84 5.40 -1.47
CA GLY A 137 -12.19 5.84 -0.12
C GLY A 137 -11.63 7.22 0.21
N ASP A 138 -11.34 7.46 1.49
CA ASP A 138 -11.01 8.76 2.08
C ASP A 138 -9.58 8.86 2.63
N SER A 139 -8.75 7.83 2.46
CA SER A 139 -7.31 7.93 2.70
C SER A 139 -6.67 8.96 1.75
N MET A 140 -5.66 9.68 2.24
CA MET A 140 -5.10 10.84 1.55
C MET A 140 -3.65 10.62 1.14
N ILE A 141 -3.25 11.26 0.03
CA ILE A 141 -1.85 11.47 -0.35
C ILE A 141 -1.59 12.97 -0.35
N LEU A 142 -0.56 13.39 0.39
CA LEU A 142 -0.12 14.77 0.48
C LEU A 142 1.27 14.89 -0.16
N LEU A 143 1.47 15.91 -1.00
CA LEU A 143 2.77 16.28 -1.54
C LEU A 143 3.22 17.57 -0.84
N THR A 144 4.42 17.58 -0.28
CA THR A 144 4.98 18.77 0.38
C THR A 144 6.36 19.09 -0.16
N SER A 145 6.69 20.38 -0.20
CA SER A 145 8.07 20.84 -0.39
C SER A 145 8.84 20.80 0.92
N ASN A 146 10.17 20.95 0.85
CA ASN A 146 11.03 21.11 2.03
C ASN A 146 10.71 22.37 2.88
N ARG A 147 9.82 23.25 2.40
CA ARG A 147 9.33 24.43 3.12
C ARG A 147 7.94 24.22 3.73
N GLY A 148 7.39 23.00 3.65
CA GLY A 148 6.06 22.68 4.19
C GLY A 148 4.91 23.26 3.37
N THR A 149 5.14 23.65 2.12
CA THR A 149 4.08 24.05 1.19
C THR A 149 3.42 22.81 0.62
N LEU A 150 2.08 22.72 0.75
CA LEU A 150 1.20 21.72 0.14
C LEU A 150 0.82 22.11 -1.29
#